data_AF-A0A378LXV2-F1
#
_entry.id   AF-A0A378LXV2-F1
#
_cell.length_a   1.000
_cell.length_b   1.000
_cell.length_c   1.000
_cell.angle_alpha   90.00
_cell.angle_beta   90.00
_cell.angle_gamma   90.00
#
_symmetry.space_group_name_H-M   'P 1'
#
loop_
_entity.id
_entity.type
_entity.pdbx_description
1 polymer ?
#
loop_
_entity_poly.entity_id
_entity_poly.type
_entity_poly.pdbx_seq_one_letter_code
_entity_poly.pdbx_strand_id
1 'polypeptide(L)'
;MSHAREHVFTFVTLSEFLRLNFLEEITLKDVKSQTFNESKFFSTTKSLTDIGFIIKMAHASPDFVNMCKKDKYAELWSNLYSQLGFALSSEENPLTFYTHDNVDSFDLLRGTYFYYLSQQVRTAFSDKFSSSEVHFLKEAMRFNSIHAVQRYNEFLYHKVANEQLGENENAKSLLKEAIQNTNFKPLLELHGSYAYMLLAEAYYRYALFAKNQRDTYTFTKAIEAAISSCNKASKYLEQSKYSIQNASLGKGLAFSNSFGVDSPDDAKNMLEDLLKQNLPENPDNSSISPA
;
A
#
# COMPACT_ATOMS: atom_id res chain seq x y z
N MET A 1 15.32 4.87 34.26
CA MET A 1 14.88 6.27 34.33
C MET A 1 14.77 6.77 32.90
N SER A 2 13.55 6.83 32.38
CA SER A 2 13.26 7.21 31.00
C SER A 2 13.08 8.72 30.93
N HIS A 3 14.09 9.42 30.41
CA HIS A 3 13.96 10.82 30.12
C HIS A 3 13.10 10.98 28.86
N ALA A 4 11.95 11.61 29.09
CA ALA A 4 11.09 12.29 28.13
C ALA A 4 11.77 12.57 26.78
N ARG A 5 11.31 11.88 25.73
CA ARG A 5 11.41 12.40 24.37
C ARG A 5 10.41 13.54 24.28
N GLU A 6 10.97 14.73 24.20
CA GLU A 6 10.31 16.01 24.00
C GLU A 6 9.28 15.94 22.87
N HIS A 7 8.17 16.67 23.06
CA HIS A 7 7.08 16.84 22.11
C HIS A 7 7.59 17.18 20.70
N VAL A 8 7.70 16.16 19.85
CA VAL A 8 7.66 16.37 18.41
C VAL A 8 6.23 16.74 18.08
N PHE A 9 6.02 17.87 17.40
CA PHE A 9 4.71 18.22 16.85
C PHE A 9 4.23 17.07 15.95
N THR A 10 3.42 16.16 16.49
CA THR A 10 2.74 15.15 15.68
C THR A 10 1.67 15.89 14.89
N PHE A 11 1.91 16.13 13.61
CA PHE A 11 0.87 16.63 12.72
C PHE A 11 -0.33 15.69 12.81
N VAL A 12 -1.49 16.24 13.15
CA VAL A 12 -2.70 15.43 13.35
C VAL A 12 -3.38 15.18 12.01
N THR A 13 -3.25 16.09 11.05
CA THR A 13 -3.91 16.02 9.73
C THR A 13 -2.95 16.26 8.56
N LEU A 14 -3.32 15.78 7.36
CA LEU A 14 -2.59 16.06 6.12
C LEU A 14 -2.50 17.56 5.83
N SER A 15 -3.57 18.32 6.08
CA SER A 15 -3.60 19.77 5.89
C SER A 15 -2.57 20.50 6.77
N GLU A 16 -2.47 20.13 8.04
CA GLU A 16 -1.50 20.72 8.97
C GLU A 16 -0.06 20.39 8.56
N PHE A 17 0.17 19.15 8.12
CA PHE A 17 1.47 18.76 7.57
C PHE A 17 1.81 19.59 6.33
N LEU A 18 0.90 19.72 5.36
CA LEU A 18 1.18 20.43 4.10
C LEU A 18 1.25 21.96 4.24
N ARG A 19 0.79 22.51 5.36
CA ARG A 19 0.94 23.95 5.65
C ARG A 19 2.41 24.31 5.75
N LEU A 20 2.83 25.29 4.95
CA LEU A 20 4.19 25.79 4.93
C LEU A 20 4.44 26.72 6.11
N ASN A 21 5.61 26.60 6.74
CA ASN A 21 6.12 27.59 7.65
C ASN A 21 6.86 28.71 6.90
N PHE A 22 7.28 29.76 7.63
CA PHE A 22 7.95 30.92 7.03
C PHE A 22 9.21 30.57 6.21
N LEU A 23 10.04 29.64 6.68
CA LEU A 23 11.26 29.24 5.97
C LEU A 23 10.93 28.43 4.71
N GLU A 24 9.91 27.56 4.78
CA GLU A 24 9.39 26.82 3.64
C GLU A 24 8.81 27.77 2.57
N GLU A 25 8.08 28.81 2.97
CA GLU A 25 7.55 29.83 2.06
C GLU A 25 8.65 30.64 1.37
N ILE A 26 9.69 31.07 2.10
CA ILE A 26 10.84 31.76 1.51
C ILE A 26 11.55 30.86 0.51
N THR A 27 11.82 29.61 0.89
CA THR A 27 12.48 28.65 -0.01
C THR A 27 11.63 28.43 -1.26
N LEU A 28 10.31 28.37 -1.12
CA LEU A 28 9.40 28.19 -2.25
C LEU A 28 9.42 29.38 -3.19
N LYS A 29 9.52 30.61 -2.66
CA LYS A 29 9.74 31.80 -3.47
C LYS A 29 11.05 31.69 -4.25
N ASP A 30 12.15 31.29 -3.59
CA ASP A 30 13.45 31.13 -4.25
C ASP A 30 13.43 30.10 -5.38
N VAL A 31 12.70 28.99 -5.19
CA VAL A 31 12.52 27.97 -6.22
C VAL A 31 11.79 28.57 -7.42
N LYS A 32 10.69 29.30 -7.18
CA LYS A 32 9.87 29.93 -8.23
C LYS A 32 10.59 31.06 -8.96
N SER A 33 11.47 31.80 -8.27
CA SER A 33 12.30 32.86 -8.86
C SER A 33 13.61 32.34 -9.46
N GLN A 34 13.86 31.02 -9.45
CA GLN A 34 15.09 30.39 -9.94
C GLN A 34 16.36 30.89 -9.23
N THR A 35 16.22 31.43 -8.02
CA THR A 35 17.34 31.87 -7.16
C THR A 35 17.74 30.80 -6.15
N PHE A 36 16.97 29.71 -6.05
CA PHE A 36 17.26 28.58 -5.19
C PHE A 36 18.59 27.90 -5.54
N ASN A 37 19.48 27.79 -4.55
CA ASN A 37 20.76 27.14 -4.74
C ASN A 37 20.62 25.61 -4.64
N GLU A 38 20.19 25.00 -5.75
CA GLU A 38 20.02 23.54 -5.91
C GLU A 38 21.29 22.78 -5.48
N SER A 39 22.46 23.19 -5.98
CA SER A 39 23.71 22.48 -5.70
C SER A 39 24.04 22.46 -4.22
N LYS A 40 23.89 23.60 -3.53
CA LYS A 40 24.14 23.69 -2.08
C LYS A 40 23.12 22.90 -1.28
N PHE A 41 21.85 22.95 -1.68
CA PHE A 41 20.80 22.23 -0.96
C PHE A 41 21.01 20.71 -1.01
N PHE A 42 21.29 20.15 -2.18
CA PHE A 42 21.43 18.71 -2.33
C PHE A 42 22.84 18.18 -1.99
N SER A 43 23.86 19.04 -1.86
CA SER A 43 25.21 18.61 -1.46
C SER A 43 25.34 18.31 0.04
N THR A 44 24.45 18.85 0.87
CA THR A 44 24.43 18.53 2.32
C THR A 44 23.79 17.17 2.54
N THR A 45 24.36 16.36 3.44
CA THR A 45 23.76 15.10 3.88
C THR A 45 22.32 15.32 4.34
N LYS A 46 21.40 14.52 3.78
CA LYS A 46 20.00 14.48 4.21
C LYS A 46 19.75 13.29 5.12
N SER A 47 18.79 13.46 6.01
CA SER A 47 18.35 12.46 6.98
C SER A 47 16.82 12.36 7.00
N LEU A 48 16.29 11.45 7.81
CA LEU A 48 14.84 11.25 7.93
C LEU A 48 14.08 12.52 8.36
N THR A 49 14.71 13.42 9.11
CA THR A 49 14.09 14.68 9.56
C THR A 49 13.91 15.69 8.42
N ASP A 50 14.73 15.59 7.36
CA ASP A 50 14.66 16.47 6.20
C ASP A 50 13.52 16.08 5.24
N ILE A 51 13.06 14.82 5.28
CA ILE A 51 12.06 14.29 4.35
C ILE A 51 10.77 15.11 4.40
N GLY A 52 10.31 15.48 5.61
CA GLY A 52 9.07 16.26 5.77
C GLY A 52 9.11 17.59 5.02
N PHE A 53 10.21 18.33 5.17
CA PHE A 53 10.45 19.57 4.43
C PHE A 53 10.46 19.32 2.91
N ILE A 54 11.26 18.35 2.46
CA ILE A 54 11.41 18.02 1.04
C ILE A 54 10.05 17.67 0.39
N ILE A 55 9.22 16.90 1.09
CA ILE A 55 7.90 16.49 0.60
C ILE A 55 6.92 17.66 0.56
N LYS A 56 6.90 18.54 1.57
CA LYS A 56 6.09 19.76 1.54
C LYS A 56 6.47 20.66 0.34
N MET A 57 7.77 20.85 0.12
CA MET A 57 8.29 21.63 -1.00
C MET A 57 7.89 21.01 -2.34
N ALA A 58 8.02 19.68 -2.48
CA ALA A 58 7.61 18.94 -3.67
C ALA A 58 6.08 18.92 -3.88
N HIS A 59 5.30 18.98 -2.81
CA HIS A 59 3.85 19.13 -2.91
C HIS A 59 3.47 20.55 -3.39
N ALA A 60 4.20 21.57 -2.94
CA ALA A 60 3.92 22.97 -3.25
C ALA A 60 4.50 23.47 -4.60
N SER A 61 5.45 22.76 -5.20
CA SER A 61 6.14 23.18 -6.43
C SER A 61 6.48 22.02 -7.37
N PRO A 62 5.92 22.02 -8.60
CA PRO A 62 6.36 21.13 -9.67
C PRO A 62 7.84 21.33 -10.04
N ASP A 63 8.36 22.56 -9.98
CA ASP A 63 9.77 22.84 -10.28
C ASP A 63 10.69 22.14 -9.27
N PHE A 64 10.30 22.10 -8.00
CA PHE A 64 11.05 21.39 -6.98
C PHE A 64 11.01 19.87 -7.20
N VAL A 65 9.85 19.32 -7.62
CA VAL A 65 9.75 17.91 -8.04
C VAL A 65 10.72 17.61 -9.18
N ASN A 66 10.75 18.46 -10.21
CA ASN A 66 11.64 18.31 -11.35
C ASN A 66 13.12 18.35 -10.94
N MET A 67 13.48 19.18 -9.95
CA MET A 67 14.84 19.19 -9.39
C MET A 67 15.15 17.88 -8.66
N CYS A 68 14.25 17.41 -7.79
CA CYS A 68 14.43 16.15 -7.07
C CYS A 68 14.56 14.95 -8.02
N LYS A 69 13.83 14.93 -9.12
CA LYS A 69 13.83 13.81 -10.09
C LYS A 69 15.02 13.77 -11.04
N LYS A 70 16.01 14.66 -10.90
CA LYS A 70 17.26 14.58 -11.68
C LYS A 70 18.07 13.35 -11.26
N ASP A 71 18.56 12.57 -12.23
CA ASP A 71 19.30 11.31 -12.00
C ASP A 71 20.45 11.44 -11.00
N LYS A 72 21.15 12.58 -10.98
CA LYS A 72 22.24 12.88 -10.02
C LYS A 72 21.82 12.84 -8.55
N TYR A 73 20.52 12.85 -8.25
CA TYR A 73 19.97 12.76 -6.90
C TYR A 73 19.24 11.43 -6.62
N ALA A 74 19.19 10.51 -7.58
CA ALA A 74 18.52 9.22 -7.41
C ALA A 74 19.09 8.44 -6.21
N GLU A 75 20.41 8.40 -6.06
CA GLU A 75 21.08 7.72 -4.94
C GLU A 75 20.70 8.34 -3.58
N LEU A 76 20.58 9.67 -3.50
CA LEU A 76 20.15 10.35 -2.29
C LEU A 76 18.76 9.87 -1.84
N TRP A 77 17.82 9.76 -2.78
CA TRP A 77 16.45 9.31 -2.49
C TRP A 77 16.39 7.83 -2.17
N SER A 78 17.15 7.01 -2.90
CA SER A 78 17.31 5.58 -2.61
C SER A 78 17.80 5.33 -1.19
N ASN A 79 18.80 6.10 -0.74
CA ASN A 79 19.35 5.99 0.62
C ASN A 79 18.31 6.38 1.68
N LEU A 80 17.57 7.48 1.47
CA LEU A 80 16.51 7.89 2.40
C LEU A 80 15.35 6.90 2.42
N TYR A 81 14.95 6.36 1.26
CA TYR A 81 13.92 5.33 1.13
C TYR A 81 14.31 4.06 1.90
N SER A 82 15.56 3.62 1.73
CA SER A 82 16.11 2.47 2.44
C SER A 82 16.08 2.65 3.95
N GLN A 83 16.50 3.83 4.45
CA GLN A 83 16.43 4.19 5.87
C GLN A 83 15.01 4.28 6.41
N LEU A 84 14.06 4.72 5.59
CA LEU A 84 12.66 4.82 6.00
C LEU A 84 12.04 3.43 6.19
N GLY A 85 12.52 2.41 5.48
CA GLY A 85 12.20 1.00 5.75
C GLY A 85 12.52 0.61 7.20
N PHE A 86 13.66 1.05 7.72
CA PHE A 86 14.05 0.78 9.11
C PHE A 86 13.09 1.44 10.11
N ALA A 87 12.68 2.68 9.84
CA ALA A 87 11.73 3.40 10.68
C ALA A 87 10.30 2.80 10.66
N LEU A 88 9.96 2.03 9.63
CA LEU A 88 8.67 1.36 9.47
C LEU A 88 8.66 -0.08 9.98
N SER A 89 9.82 -0.73 10.01
CA SER A 89 9.97 -2.09 10.51
C SER A 89 9.86 -2.19 12.03
N SER A 90 9.50 -3.37 12.54
CA SER A 90 9.46 -3.58 13.99
C SER A 90 10.87 -3.67 14.57
N GLU A 91 11.04 -3.27 15.84
CA GLU A 91 12.32 -3.40 16.55
C GLU A 91 12.81 -4.86 16.59
N GLU A 92 11.89 -5.82 16.59
CA GLU A 92 12.19 -7.25 16.59
C GLU A 92 12.70 -7.76 15.23
N ASN A 93 12.36 -7.10 14.13
CA ASN A 93 12.75 -7.47 12.77
C ASN A 93 13.10 -6.22 11.96
N PRO A 94 14.20 -5.52 12.32
CA PRO A 94 14.60 -4.32 11.62
C PRO A 94 15.03 -4.67 10.19
N LEU A 95 14.56 -3.90 9.22
CA LEU A 95 14.98 -4.06 7.83
C LEU A 95 15.15 -2.72 7.16
N THR A 96 16.06 -2.67 6.21
CA THR A 96 16.16 -1.56 5.26
C THR A 96 15.47 -1.96 3.98
N PHE A 97 14.87 -1.00 3.28
CA PHE A 97 14.28 -1.31 1.98
C PHE A 97 15.36 -1.48 0.91
N TYR A 98 15.15 -2.50 0.08
CA TYR A 98 15.91 -2.68 -1.16
C TYR A 98 15.44 -1.68 -2.21
N THR A 99 16.37 -1.18 -3.00
CA THR A 99 16.07 -0.28 -4.11
C THR A 99 15.53 -1.06 -5.32
N HIS A 100 14.83 -0.38 -6.20
CA HIS A 100 14.33 -0.92 -7.47
C HIS A 100 14.95 -0.14 -8.63
N ASP A 101 15.59 -0.84 -9.56
CA ASP A 101 16.36 -0.19 -10.64
C ASP A 101 15.51 0.58 -11.65
N ASN A 102 14.21 0.26 -11.75
CA ASN A 102 13.30 0.80 -12.77
C ASN A 102 12.20 1.70 -12.19
N VAL A 103 12.38 2.23 -10.98
CA VAL A 103 11.40 3.10 -10.34
C VAL A 103 12.06 4.38 -9.84
N ASP A 104 11.33 5.48 -9.96
CA ASP A 104 11.70 6.76 -9.39
C ASP A 104 11.78 6.67 -7.85
N SER A 105 13.00 6.65 -7.32
CA SER A 105 13.26 6.57 -5.88
C SER A 105 12.67 7.73 -5.10
N PHE A 106 12.45 8.89 -5.73
CA PHE A 106 11.80 10.02 -5.07
C PHE A 106 10.31 9.78 -4.88
N ASP A 107 9.61 9.24 -5.88
CA ASP A 107 8.21 8.85 -5.72
C ASP A 107 8.04 7.71 -4.69
N LEU A 108 8.95 6.72 -4.69
CA LEU A 108 8.97 5.69 -3.64
C LEU A 108 9.10 6.31 -2.24
N LEU A 109 10.05 7.23 -2.07
CA LEU A 109 10.26 7.95 -0.81
C LEU A 109 8.99 8.71 -0.37
N ARG A 110 8.32 9.40 -1.31
CA ARG A 110 7.08 10.15 -1.02
C ARG A 110 5.96 9.22 -0.55
N GLY A 111 5.71 8.15 -1.29
CA GLY A 111 4.68 7.17 -0.94
C GLY A 111 4.93 6.54 0.43
N THR A 112 6.17 6.11 0.68
CA THR A 112 6.55 5.51 1.96
C THR A 112 6.48 6.51 3.11
N TYR A 113 6.82 7.78 2.91
CA TYR A 113 6.77 8.77 3.99
C TYR A 113 5.34 9.15 4.36
N PHE A 114 4.45 9.32 3.39
CA PHE A 114 3.02 9.51 3.71
C PHE A 114 2.43 8.30 4.42
N TYR A 115 2.83 7.08 4.04
CA TYR A 115 2.46 5.89 4.79
C TYR A 115 3.04 5.91 6.22
N TYR A 116 4.30 6.31 6.41
CA TYR A 116 4.90 6.50 7.73
C TYR A 116 4.11 7.48 8.60
N LEU A 117 3.71 8.64 8.06
CA LEU A 117 2.86 9.59 8.76
C LEU A 117 1.49 8.98 9.14
N SER A 118 0.90 8.17 8.27
CA SER A 118 -0.34 7.44 8.60
C SER A 118 -0.17 6.53 9.82
N GLN A 119 0.98 5.86 9.95
CA GLN A 119 1.28 4.99 11.10
C GLN A 119 1.54 5.79 12.38
N GLN A 120 2.14 6.99 12.28
CA GLN A 120 2.28 7.90 13.42
C GLN A 120 0.92 8.36 13.94
N VAL A 121 0.02 8.77 13.04
CA VAL A 121 -1.37 9.14 13.40
C VAL A 121 -2.08 7.96 14.05
N ARG A 122 -2.02 6.76 13.44
CA ARG A 122 -2.63 5.54 13.99
C ARG A 122 -2.13 5.23 15.41
N THR A 123 -0.85 5.45 15.68
CA THR A 123 -0.27 5.20 17.01
C THR A 123 -0.80 6.20 18.05
N ALA A 124 -1.06 7.44 17.63
CA ALA A 124 -1.55 8.51 18.50
C ALA A 124 -3.05 8.40 18.83
N PHE A 125 -3.87 7.95 17.87
CA PHE A 125 -5.32 7.81 18.03
C PHE A 125 -5.67 6.32 18.07
N SER A 126 -5.87 5.77 19.27
CA SER A 126 -6.15 4.35 19.53
C SER A 126 -7.39 3.76 18.83
N ASP A 127 -8.14 4.56 18.06
CA ASP A 127 -9.31 4.15 17.30
C ASP A 127 -8.95 3.42 16.01
N LYS A 128 -9.85 2.53 15.58
CA LYS A 128 -9.73 1.84 14.29
C LYS A 128 -10.02 2.83 13.16
N PHE A 129 -8.95 3.28 12.49
CA PHE A 129 -8.94 4.13 11.30
C PHE A 129 -9.51 5.55 11.48
N SER A 130 -8.64 6.49 11.85
CA SER A 130 -9.01 7.92 11.86
C SER A 130 -9.11 8.50 10.44
N SER A 131 -9.89 9.57 10.27
CA SER A 131 -9.97 10.30 8.99
C SER A 131 -8.59 10.82 8.55
N SER A 132 -7.76 11.23 9.50
CA SER A 132 -6.37 11.64 9.24
C SER A 132 -5.49 10.51 8.73
N GLU A 133 -5.55 9.31 9.35
CA GLU A 133 -4.85 8.12 8.84
C GLU A 133 -5.26 7.87 7.40
N VAL A 134 -6.57 7.88 7.12
CA VAL A 134 -7.12 7.64 5.78
C VAL A 134 -6.66 8.68 4.76
N HIS A 135 -6.59 9.97 5.11
CA HIS A 135 -6.08 10.99 4.19
C HIS A 135 -4.60 10.79 3.84
N PHE A 136 -3.77 10.43 4.82
CA PHE A 136 -2.37 10.11 4.56
C PHE A 136 -2.20 8.85 3.71
N LEU A 137 -3.02 7.81 3.95
CA LEU A 137 -3.02 6.60 3.13
C LEU A 137 -3.36 6.93 1.67
N LYS A 138 -4.42 7.72 1.42
CA LYS A 138 -4.79 8.15 0.07
C LYS A 138 -3.67 8.94 -0.61
N GLU A 139 -3.01 9.83 0.10
CA GLU A 139 -1.87 10.58 -0.46
C GLU A 139 -0.68 9.66 -0.76
N ALA A 140 -0.39 8.68 0.10
CA ALA A 140 0.64 7.67 -0.15
C ALA A 140 0.33 6.79 -1.37
N MET A 141 -0.94 6.42 -1.58
CA MET A 141 -1.39 5.64 -2.73
C MET A 141 -1.19 6.36 -4.06
N ARG A 142 -1.21 7.70 -4.09
CA ARG A 142 -0.90 8.49 -5.31
C ARG A 142 0.54 8.28 -5.79
N PHE A 143 1.42 7.83 -4.90
CA PHE A 143 2.81 7.47 -5.18
C PHE A 143 3.02 5.95 -5.14
N ASN A 144 1.95 5.18 -5.39
CA ASN A 144 1.98 3.71 -5.53
C ASN A 144 2.51 2.96 -4.30
N SER A 145 2.28 3.48 -3.08
CA SER A 145 2.66 2.77 -1.86
C SER A 145 1.80 1.51 -1.67
N ILE A 146 2.43 0.33 -1.79
CA ILE A 146 1.78 -0.96 -1.53
C ILE A 146 1.28 -1.10 -0.10
N HIS A 147 2.03 -0.58 0.87
CA HIS A 147 1.65 -0.60 2.28
C HIS A 147 0.38 0.22 2.51
N ALA A 148 0.28 1.38 1.86
CA ALA A 148 -0.91 2.22 1.94
C ALA A 148 -2.12 1.57 1.27
N VAL A 149 -1.94 0.94 0.09
CA VAL A 149 -3.01 0.19 -0.60
C VAL A 149 -3.53 -0.94 0.28
N GLN A 150 -2.64 -1.76 0.86
CA GLN A 150 -3.04 -2.84 1.77
C GLN A 150 -3.84 -2.31 2.96
N ARG A 151 -3.29 -1.31 3.66
CA ARG A 151 -3.91 -0.74 4.87
C ARG A 151 -5.24 -0.04 4.57
N TYR A 152 -5.35 0.64 3.44
CA TYR A 152 -6.60 1.25 3.01
C TYR A 152 -7.64 0.19 2.60
N ASN A 153 -7.23 -0.90 1.96
CA ASN A 153 -8.13 -2.02 1.68
C ASN A 153 -8.64 -2.66 2.99
N GLU A 154 -7.81 -2.82 4.02
CA GLU A 154 -8.25 -3.25 5.36
C GLU A 154 -9.32 -2.32 5.94
N PHE A 155 -9.17 -0.99 5.77
CA PHE A 155 -10.19 -0.02 6.16
C PHE A 155 -11.51 -0.24 5.43
N LEU A 156 -11.47 -0.46 4.11
CA LEU A 156 -12.67 -0.74 3.31
C LEU A 156 -13.34 -2.05 3.78
N TYR A 157 -12.57 -3.11 3.99
CA TYR A 157 -13.10 -4.38 4.49
C TYR A 157 -13.71 -4.23 5.89
N HIS A 158 -13.07 -3.45 6.77
CA HIS A 158 -13.59 -3.16 8.10
C HIS A 158 -14.93 -2.43 8.03
N LYS A 159 -15.07 -1.42 7.17
CA LYS A 159 -16.33 -0.70 6.99
C LYS A 159 -17.45 -1.63 6.52
N VAL A 160 -17.15 -2.52 5.58
CA VAL A 160 -18.13 -3.49 5.07
C VAL A 160 -18.51 -4.52 6.14
N ALA A 161 -17.53 -5.09 6.85
CA ALA A 161 -17.77 -6.14 7.84
C ALA A 161 -18.54 -5.65 9.08
N ASN A 162 -18.42 -4.36 9.43
CA ASN A 162 -19.08 -3.77 10.59
C ASN A 162 -20.26 -2.87 10.21
N GLU A 163 -20.71 -2.89 8.95
CA GLU A 163 -21.83 -2.08 8.44
C GLU A 163 -21.66 -0.56 8.67
N GLN A 164 -20.42 -0.08 8.72
CA GLN A 164 -20.07 1.34 8.94
C GLN A 164 -20.02 2.11 7.61
N LEU A 165 -21.09 2.01 6.82
CA LEU A 165 -21.19 2.66 5.51
C LEU A 165 -21.66 4.12 5.67
N GLY A 166 -21.04 5.05 4.94
CA GLY A 166 -21.52 6.42 4.83
C GLY A 166 -22.77 6.53 3.94
N GLU A 167 -23.43 7.69 3.96
CA GLU A 167 -24.72 7.92 3.29
C GLU A 167 -24.75 7.57 1.79
N ASN A 168 -23.62 7.70 1.10
CA ASN A 168 -23.50 7.43 -0.35
C ASN A 168 -22.64 6.21 -0.68
N GLU A 169 -22.28 5.41 0.32
CA GLU A 169 -21.44 4.23 0.14
C GLU A 169 -22.28 2.96 0.15
N ASN A 170 -21.87 1.96 -0.63
CA ASN A 170 -22.41 0.61 -0.51
C ASN A 170 -21.27 -0.40 -0.45
N ALA A 171 -21.51 -1.54 0.20
CA ALA A 171 -20.49 -2.56 0.38
C ALA A 171 -19.88 -3.04 -0.94
N LYS A 172 -20.70 -3.17 -2.00
CA LYS A 172 -20.25 -3.57 -3.33
C LYS A 172 -19.29 -2.56 -3.94
N SER A 173 -19.54 -1.26 -3.81
CA SER A 173 -18.65 -0.21 -4.36
C SER A 173 -17.32 -0.18 -3.61
N LEU A 174 -17.33 -0.29 -2.27
CA LEU A 174 -16.10 -0.30 -1.47
C LEU A 174 -15.22 -1.53 -1.78
N LEU A 175 -15.81 -2.72 -1.96
CA LEU A 175 -15.04 -3.91 -2.32
C LEU A 175 -14.48 -3.84 -3.75
N LYS A 176 -15.22 -3.22 -4.68
CA LYS A 176 -14.69 -2.93 -6.02
C LYS A 176 -13.57 -1.89 -6.00
N GLU A 177 -13.66 -0.89 -5.14
CA GLU A 177 -12.59 0.09 -4.92
C GLU A 177 -11.32 -0.62 -4.43
N ALA A 178 -11.42 -1.56 -3.49
CA ALA A 178 -10.27 -2.35 -3.05
C ALA A 178 -9.61 -3.14 -4.19
N ILE A 179 -10.40 -3.76 -5.07
CA ILE A 179 -9.89 -4.43 -6.28
C ILE A 179 -9.21 -3.42 -7.21
N GLN A 180 -9.80 -2.25 -7.44
CA GLN A 180 -9.24 -1.22 -8.33
C GLN A 180 -7.92 -0.65 -7.80
N ASN A 181 -7.83 -0.40 -6.50
CA ASN A 181 -6.61 0.09 -5.85
C ASN A 181 -5.44 -0.87 -6.03
N THR A 182 -5.69 -2.18 -6.02
CA THR A 182 -4.65 -3.20 -6.16
C THR A 182 -4.41 -3.62 -7.61
N ASN A 183 -5.43 -3.59 -8.47
CA ASN A 183 -5.34 -3.92 -9.89
C ASN A 183 -4.79 -2.74 -10.73
N PHE A 184 -3.82 -2.02 -10.18
CA PHE A 184 -3.14 -0.91 -10.84
C PHE A 184 -1.80 -1.40 -11.40
N LYS A 185 -1.62 -1.28 -12.72
CA LYS A 185 -0.48 -1.89 -13.43
C LYS A 185 0.89 -1.53 -12.83
N PRO A 186 1.22 -0.25 -12.56
CA PRO A 186 2.49 0.11 -11.91
C PRO A 186 2.72 -0.58 -10.56
N LEU A 187 1.66 -0.76 -9.77
CA LEU A 187 1.75 -1.45 -8.48
C LEU A 187 2.06 -2.94 -8.66
N LEU A 188 1.37 -3.60 -9.60
CA LEU A 188 1.57 -5.01 -9.91
C LEU A 188 2.95 -5.28 -10.51
N GLU A 189 3.47 -4.39 -11.36
CA GLU A 189 4.79 -4.53 -11.98
C GLU A 189 5.92 -4.32 -10.97
N LEU A 190 5.76 -3.36 -10.05
CA LEU A 190 6.76 -3.05 -9.03
C LEU A 190 6.83 -4.11 -7.93
N HIS A 191 5.67 -4.52 -7.40
CA HIS A 191 5.59 -5.37 -6.22
C HIS A 191 5.36 -6.85 -6.53
N GLY A 192 5.10 -7.18 -7.80
CA GLY A 192 5.03 -8.54 -8.31
C GLY A 192 4.12 -9.44 -7.47
N SER A 193 4.68 -10.55 -6.98
CA SER A 193 3.91 -11.57 -6.25
C SER A 193 3.15 -11.02 -5.04
N TYR A 194 3.71 -10.06 -4.30
CA TYR A 194 3.04 -9.50 -3.13
C TYR A 194 1.75 -8.76 -3.52
N ALA A 195 1.82 -7.93 -4.57
CA ALA A 195 0.64 -7.21 -5.05
C ALA A 195 -0.39 -8.13 -5.71
N TYR A 196 0.03 -9.19 -6.40
CA TYR A 196 -0.90 -10.18 -6.93
C TYR A 196 -1.60 -10.99 -5.83
N MET A 197 -0.93 -11.27 -4.71
CA MET A 197 -1.57 -11.90 -3.55
C MET A 197 -2.56 -10.95 -2.86
N LEU A 198 -2.24 -9.66 -2.72
CA LEU A 198 -3.22 -8.64 -2.27
C LEU A 198 -4.43 -8.56 -3.21
N LEU A 199 -4.22 -8.69 -4.52
CA LEU A 199 -5.31 -8.68 -5.50
C LEU A 199 -6.19 -9.93 -5.36
N ALA A 200 -5.58 -11.09 -5.11
CA ALA A 200 -6.32 -12.32 -4.82
C ALA A 200 -7.19 -12.16 -3.57
N GLU A 201 -6.66 -11.57 -2.49
CA GLU A 201 -7.43 -11.24 -1.27
C GLU A 201 -8.59 -10.29 -1.58
N ALA A 202 -8.39 -9.25 -2.38
CA ALA A 202 -9.45 -8.30 -2.75
C ALA A 202 -10.59 -8.99 -3.52
N TYR A 203 -10.26 -9.84 -4.49
CA TYR A 203 -11.27 -10.65 -5.19
C TYR A 203 -11.96 -11.64 -4.26
N TYR A 204 -11.22 -12.30 -3.35
CA TYR A 204 -11.78 -13.22 -2.37
C TYR A 204 -12.79 -12.53 -1.45
N ARG A 205 -12.46 -11.34 -0.92
CA ARG A 205 -13.40 -10.53 -0.11
C ARG A 205 -14.66 -10.18 -0.88
N TYR A 206 -14.53 -9.83 -2.16
CA TYR A 206 -15.66 -9.57 -3.02
C TYR A 206 -16.51 -10.82 -3.29
N ALA A 207 -15.88 -11.99 -3.43
CA ALA A 207 -16.57 -13.27 -3.55
C ALA A 207 -17.39 -13.57 -2.28
N LEU A 208 -16.81 -13.41 -1.09
CA LEU A 208 -17.53 -13.63 0.18
C LEU A 208 -18.77 -12.74 0.29
N PHE A 209 -18.66 -11.47 -0.10
CA PHE A 209 -19.82 -10.57 -0.16
C PHE A 209 -20.88 -11.09 -1.15
N ALA A 210 -20.50 -11.48 -2.36
CA ALA A 210 -21.43 -12.02 -3.35
C ALA A 210 -22.13 -13.29 -2.86
N LYS A 211 -21.40 -14.18 -2.18
CA LYS A 211 -21.96 -15.38 -1.54
C LYS A 211 -23.04 -15.03 -0.51
N ASN A 212 -22.78 -14.02 0.33
CA ASN A 212 -23.76 -13.56 1.32
C ASN A 212 -25.02 -12.97 0.67
N GLN A 213 -24.88 -12.36 -0.52
CA GLN A 213 -25.99 -11.87 -1.33
C GLN A 213 -26.67 -12.96 -2.18
N ARG A 214 -26.22 -14.22 -2.08
CA ARG A 214 -26.66 -15.35 -2.92
C ARG A 214 -26.47 -15.12 -4.42
N ASP A 215 -25.50 -14.27 -4.79
CA ASP A 215 -25.10 -14.01 -6.18
C ASP A 215 -24.01 -15.01 -6.59
N THR A 216 -24.44 -16.21 -6.97
CA THR A 216 -23.55 -17.32 -7.36
C THR A 216 -22.66 -16.95 -8.54
N TYR A 217 -23.18 -16.22 -9.52
CA TYR A 217 -22.40 -15.82 -10.70
C TYR A 217 -21.23 -14.92 -10.32
N THR A 218 -21.49 -13.87 -9.54
CA THR A 218 -20.43 -12.96 -9.08
C THR A 218 -19.46 -13.66 -8.16
N PHE A 219 -19.94 -14.55 -7.27
CA PHE A 219 -19.07 -15.38 -6.43
C PHE A 219 -18.08 -16.19 -7.26
N THR A 220 -18.57 -17.00 -8.21
CA THR A 220 -17.73 -17.83 -9.09
C THR A 220 -16.70 -16.98 -9.85
N LYS A 221 -17.13 -15.89 -10.49
CA LYS A 221 -16.24 -15.02 -11.26
C LYS A 221 -15.17 -14.36 -10.40
N ALA A 222 -15.50 -13.98 -9.17
CA ALA A 222 -14.56 -13.38 -8.25
C ALA A 222 -13.52 -14.41 -7.76
N ILE A 223 -13.94 -15.65 -7.45
CA ILE A 223 -13.00 -16.73 -7.08
C ILE A 223 -12.08 -17.10 -8.26
N GLU A 224 -12.61 -17.22 -9.48
CA GLU A 224 -11.80 -17.44 -10.69
C GLU A 224 -10.73 -16.34 -10.88
N ALA A 225 -11.10 -15.07 -10.63
CA ALA A 225 -10.17 -13.95 -10.70
C ALA A 225 -9.11 -13.97 -9.58
N ALA A 226 -9.49 -14.41 -8.38
CA ALA A 226 -8.56 -14.62 -7.27
C ALA A 226 -7.54 -15.72 -7.62
N ILE A 227 -7.99 -16.87 -8.13
CA ILE A 227 -7.13 -17.97 -8.61
C ILE A 227 -6.19 -17.49 -9.72
N SER A 228 -6.69 -16.71 -10.69
CA SER A 228 -5.86 -16.12 -11.75
C SER A 228 -4.76 -15.22 -11.17
N SER A 229 -5.07 -14.46 -10.12
CA SER A 229 -4.11 -13.60 -9.42
C SER A 229 -3.06 -14.43 -8.68
N CYS A 230 -3.43 -15.54 -8.02
CA CYS A 230 -2.48 -16.49 -7.43
C CYS A 230 -1.53 -17.09 -8.48
N ASN A 231 -2.03 -17.52 -9.64
CA ASN A 231 -1.18 -18.03 -10.72
C ASN A 231 -0.15 -16.99 -11.20
N LYS A 232 -0.56 -15.71 -11.27
CA LYS A 232 0.37 -14.61 -11.57
C LYS A 232 1.38 -14.43 -10.43
N ALA A 233 0.95 -14.47 -9.18
CA ALA A 233 1.86 -14.41 -8.04
C ALA A 233 2.93 -15.51 -8.07
N SER A 234 2.57 -16.76 -8.42
CA SER A 234 3.54 -17.85 -8.59
C SER A 234 4.55 -17.54 -9.69
N LYS A 235 4.10 -16.99 -10.83
CA LYS A 235 4.98 -16.62 -11.95
C LYS A 235 6.05 -15.60 -11.57
N TYR A 236 5.71 -14.65 -10.69
CA TYR A 236 6.61 -13.56 -10.29
C TYR A 236 7.45 -13.86 -9.05
N LEU A 237 7.27 -15.04 -8.41
CA LEU A 237 7.76 -15.32 -7.06
C LEU A 237 9.28 -15.13 -6.92
N GLU A 238 10.04 -15.76 -7.80
CA GLU A 238 11.51 -15.69 -7.80
C GLU A 238 12.03 -14.28 -8.04
N GLN A 239 11.43 -13.52 -8.97
CA GLN A 239 11.88 -12.16 -9.28
C GLN A 239 11.47 -11.15 -8.20
N SER A 240 10.43 -11.47 -7.41
CA SER A 240 9.85 -10.54 -6.45
C SER A 240 10.47 -10.63 -5.05
N LYS A 241 11.53 -11.40 -4.83
CA LYS A 241 12.10 -11.65 -3.49
C LYS A 241 12.30 -10.36 -2.65
N TYR A 242 12.95 -9.35 -3.23
CA TYR A 242 13.19 -8.07 -2.56
C TYR A 242 11.91 -7.23 -2.42
N SER A 243 11.06 -7.22 -3.45
CA SER A 243 9.75 -6.54 -3.40
C SER A 243 8.84 -7.12 -2.33
N ILE A 244 8.84 -8.45 -2.14
CA ILE A 244 8.10 -9.15 -1.07
C ILE A 244 8.64 -8.72 0.28
N GLN A 245 9.96 -8.68 0.47
CA GLN A 245 10.56 -8.25 1.73
C GLN A 245 10.18 -6.80 2.06
N ASN A 246 10.29 -5.88 1.09
CA ASN A 246 9.90 -4.49 1.26
C ASN A 246 8.40 -4.37 1.58
N ALA A 247 7.53 -4.96 0.76
CA ALA A 247 6.08 -4.83 0.86
C ALA A 247 5.50 -5.47 2.13
N SER A 248 6.06 -6.60 2.55
CA SER A 248 5.64 -7.31 3.77
C SER A 248 6.24 -6.76 5.05
N LEU A 249 7.17 -5.81 4.96
CA LEU A 249 8.03 -5.42 6.08
C LEU A 249 8.72 -6.64 6.70
N GLY A 250 9.23 -7.54 5.85
CA GLY A 250 9.95 -8.76 6.26
C GLY A 250 9.07 -9.93 6.70
N LYS A 251 7.74 -9.79 6.69
CA LYS A 251 6.80 -10.82 7.16
C LYS A 251 6.41 -11.87 6.12
N GLY A 252 6.91 -11.75 4.88
CA GLY A 252 6.59 -12.70 3.81
C GLY A 252 5.21 -12.48 3.18
N LEU A 253 4.85 -13.40 2.28
CA LEU A 253 3.61 -13.35 1.50
C LEU A 253 2.38 -13.62 2.38
N ALA A 254 2.51 -14.36 3.48
CA ALA A 254 1.43 -14.58 4.44
C ALA A 254 0.81 -13.28 4.96
N PHE A 255 1.58 -12.19 5.01
CA PHE A 255 1.10 -10.89 5.45
C PHE A 255 0.18 -10.18 4.43
N SER A 256 0.09 -10.67 3.19
CA SER A 256 -0.73 -10.08 2.12
C SER A 256 -2.17 -10.61 2.07
N ASN A 257 -2.48 -11.69 2.79
CA ASN A 257 -3.74 -12.40 2.61
C ASN A 257 -4.30 -12.93 3.93
N SER A 258 -5.61 -13.13 3.97
CA SER A 258 -6.30 -13.58 5.18
C SER A 258 -6.18 -15.07 5.47
N PHE A 259 -5.70 -15.86 4.52
CA PHE A 259 -5.36 -17.27 4.74
C PHE A 259 -4.06 -17.44 5.53
N GLY A 260 -3.22 -16.40 5.60
CA GLY A 260 -1.93 -16.44 6.29
C GLY A 260 -0.93 -17.37 5.62
N VAL A 261 -1.01 -17.54 4.30
CA VAL A 261 -0.14 -18.46 3.55
C VAL A 261 0.94 -17.74 2.78
N ASP A 262 2.15 -18.28 2.82
CA ASP A 262 3.32 -17.76 2.09
C ASP A 262 3.42 -18.30 0.65
N SER A 263 2.67 -19.35 0.33
CA SER A 263 2.67 -19.97 -1.00
C SER A 263 1.45 -19.51 -1.81
N PRO A 264 1.66 -18.87 -2.98
CA PRO A 264 0.56 -18.56 -3.89
C PRO A 264 -0.20 -19.81 -4.38
N ASP A 265 0.49 -20.93 -4.52
CA ASP A 265 -0.13 -22.19 -4.94
C ASP A 265 -1.02 -22.77 -3.83
N ASP A 266 -0.63 -22.63 -2.56
CA ASP A 266 -1.48 -23.05 -1.43
C ASP A 266 -2.74 -22.19 -1.35
N ALA A 267 -2.62 -20.87 -1.50
CA ALA A 267 -3.78 -19.96 -1.56
C ALA A 267 -4.72 -20.33 -2.71
N LYS A 268 -4.15 -20.64 -3.88
CA LYS A 268 -4.91 -21.11 -5.04
C LYS A 268 -5.69 -22.39 -4.73
N ASN A 269 -5.04 -23.39 -4.14
CA ASN A 269 -5.69 -24.66 -3.81
C ASN A 269 -6.88 -24.44 -2.86
N MET A 270 -6.72 -23.58 -1.84
CA MET A 270 -7.81 -23.21 -0.93
C MET A 270 -8.98 -22.54 -1.66
N LEU A 271 -8.71 -21.67 -2.62
CA LEU A 271 -9.74 -21.00 -3.44
C LEU A 271 -10.45 -21.98 -4.40
N GLU A 272 -9.71 -22.92 -5.00
CA GLU A 272 -10.28 -23.96 -5.85
C GLU A 272 -11.20 -24.91 -5.06
N ASP A 273 -10.79 -25.29 -3.86
CA ASP A 273 -11.60 -26.14 -2.98
C ASP A 273 -12.85 -25.40 -2.49
N LEU A 274 -12.72 -24.10 -2.18
CA LEU A 274 -13.88 -23.26 -1.88
C LEU A 274 -14.84 -23.19 -3.07
N LEU A 275 -14.35 -23.08 -4.30
CA LEU A 275 -15.19 -23.06 -5.49
C LEU A 275 -15.95 -24.39 -5.65
N LYS A 276 -15.26 -25.53 -5.56
CA LYS A 276 -15.85 -26.87 -5.67
C LYS A 276 -16.96 -27.10 -4.63
N GLN A 277 -16.73 -26.71 -3.38
CA GLN A 277 -17.71 -26.86 -2.30
C GLN A 277 -18.97 -26.01 -2.47
N ASN A 278 -18.93 -24.98 -3.32
CA ASN A 278 -20.03 -24.02 -3.50
C ASN A 278 -20.64 -24.05 -4.90
N LEU A 279 -20.16 -24.93 -5.77
CA LEU A 279 -20.85 -25.29 -7.01
C LEU A 279 -21.85 -26.41 -6.70
N PRO A 280 -23.08 -26.35 -7.23
CA PRO A 280 -24.01 -27.48 -7.10
C PRO A 280 -23.36 -28.73 -7.73
N GLU A 281 -23.42 -29.86 -7.02
CA GLU A 281 -23.05 -31.15 -7.61
C GLU A 281 -23.83 -31.33 -8.91
N ASN A 282 -23.13 -31.67 -10.00
CA ASN A 282 -23.76 -31.99 -11.26
C ASN A 282 -24.83 -33.07 -11.02
N PRO A 283 -26.11 -32.84 -11.38
CA PRO A 283 -27.16 -33.85 -11.21
C PRO A 283 -27.02 -35.07 -12.15
N ASP A 284 -25.96 -35.15 -12.96
CA ASP A 284 -25.81 -36.17 -14.01
C ASP A 284 -25.16 -37.50 -13.56
N ASN A 285 -25.14 -37.81 -12.26
CA ASN A 285 -24.65 -39.12 -11.79
C ASN A 285 -25.68 -39.93 -10.97
N SER A 286 -26.97 -39.68 -11.17
CA SER A 286 -28.04 -40.56 -10.72
C SER A 286 -28.92 -41.00 -11.89
N SER A 287 -28.50 -42.06 -12.61
CA SER A 287 -29.33 -43.18 -13.08
C SER A 287 -28.82 -43.81 -14.37
N ILE A 288 -27.98 -44.84 -14.26
CA ILE A 288 -28.11 -46.03 -15.11
C ILE A 288 -27.92 -47.25 -14.18
N SER A 289 -29.01 -47.68 -13.55
CA SER A 289 -29.11 -49.06 -13.08
C SER A 289 -29.58 -49.91 -14.27
N PRO A 290 -28.89 -51.01 -14.61
CA PRO A 290 -29.29 -51.86 -15.71
C PRO A 290 -30.53 -52.68 -15.32
N ALA A 291 -31.51 -52.73 -16.21
CA ALA A 291 -32.51 -53.79 -16.28
C ALA A 291 -32.20 -54.66 -17.50
#